data_AF-A0A4Q2FRE5-F1
#
_entry.id   AF-A0A4Q2FRE5-F1
#
_cell.length_a   1.000
_cell.length_b   1.000
_cell.length_c   1.000
_cell.angle_alpha   90.00
_cell.angle_beta   90.00
_cell.angle_gamma   90.00
#
_symmetry.space_group_name_H-M   'P 1'
#
loop_
_entity.id
_entity.type
_entity.pdbx_description
1 polymer ?
#
loop_
_entity_poly.entity_id
_entity_poly.type
_entity_poly.pdbx_seq_one_letter_code
_entity_poly.pdbx_strand_id
1 'polypeptide(L)'
;MNLKEKNYKKSSGLDSVRFWLQGHRFVKFTLDIVFYISLFLVIEFTTSQNKSIPADFRYRELLFPLQLNLFILGNRFYALFLSVKTEKERTLKRFCEPFIYINILSFIFQLIGVRKRGRVVLSPLFSLESSYIWFPIVIYLLVLMLTLAIFFLSKGSKKGVDENEDE
;
A
#
# COMPACT_ATOMS: atom_id res chain seq x y z
N MET A 1 5.04 31.34 29.39
CA MET A 1 4.99 31.05 27.94
C MET A 1 4.93 29.53 27.76
N ASN A 2 3.79 29.00 27.31
CA ASN A 2 3.45 27.58 27.41
C ASN A 2 4.27 26.72 26.43
N LEU A 3 4.73 25.53 26.87
CA LEU A 3 5.49 24.56 26.07
C LEU A 3 4.86 24.22 24.70
N LYS A 4 3.53 24.37 24.56
CA LYS A 4 2.80 24.21 23.29
C LYS A 4 3.20 25.24 22.22
N GLU A 5 3.53 26.46 22.62
CA GLU A 5 3.86 27.57 21.72
C GLU A 5 5.28 27.42 21.13
N LYS A 6 6.20 26.84 21.91
CA LYS A 6 7.58 26.55 21.46
C LYS A 6 7.63 25.50 20.35
N ASN A 7 6.75 24.50 20.38
CA ASN A 7 6.71 23.45 19.35
C ASN A 7 6.16 23.94 18.00
N TYR A 8 5.24 24.91 18.02
CA TYR A 8 4.73 25.55 16.80
C TYR A 8 5.81 26.34 16.04
N LYS A 9 6.80 26.87 16.76
CA LYS A 9 7.88 27.68 16.17
C LYS A 9 8.95 26.84 15.45
N LYS A 10 8.90 25.51 15.55
CA LYS A 10 9.86 24.55 14.96
C LYS A 10 9.16 23.36 14.26
N SER A 11 7.92 23.52 13.83
CA SER A 11 7.20 22.48 13.07
C SER A 11 7.44 22.67 11.58
N SER A 12 7.74 21.59 10.85
CA SER A 12 7.79 21.65 9.38
C SER A 12 6.41 22.05 8.85
N GLY A 13 6.33 22.64 7.65
CA GLY A 13 5.04 23.03 7.06
C GLY A 13 4.04 21.86 7.03
N LEU A 14 4.52 20.63 6.82
CA LEU A 14 3.71 19.41 6.87
C LEU A 14 3.19 19.09 8.28
N ASP A 15 3.97 19.32 9.32
CA ASP A 15 3.52 19.06 10.70
C ASP A 15 2.44 20.05 11.11
N SER A 16 2.56 21.32 10.72
CA SER A 16 1.51 22.32 10.93
C SER A 16 0.20 21.93 10.24
N VAL A 17 0.26 21.46 8.99
CA VAL A 17 -0.92 20.95 8.25
C VAL A 17 -1.52 19.74 8.94
N ARG A 18 -0.70 18.79 9.42
CA ARG A 18 -1.17 17.61 10.16
C ARG A 18 -1.90 17.98 11.45
N PHE A 19 -1.34 18.88 12.25
CA PHE A 19 -1.97 19.33 13.49
C PHE A 19 -3.29 20.06 13.22
N TRP A 20 -3.35 20.88 12.16
CA TRP A 20 -4.58 21.52 11.73
C TRP A 20 -5.64 20.50 11.30
N LEU A 21 -5.27 19.51 10.49
CA LEU A 21 -6.17 18.42 10.07
C LEU A 21 -6.72 17.61 11.26
N GLN A 22 -5.96 17.47 12.35
CA GLN A 22 -6.46 16.84 13.58
C GLN A 22 -7.57 17.66 14.27
N GLY A 23 -7.44 18.98 14.28
CA GLY A 23 -8.47 19.88 14.81
C GLY A 23 -9.75 19.88 13.96
N HIS A 24 -9.64 19.60 12.67
CA HIS A 24 -10.74 19.67 11.71
C HIS A 24 -11.12 18.28 11.16
N ARG A 25 -11.76 17.47 11.99
CA ARG A 25 -12.15 16.08 11.67
C ARG A 25 -12.95 15.95 10.37
N PHE A 26 -13.89 16.86 10.11
CA PHE A 26 -14.70 16.82 8.88
C PHE A 26 -13.84 17.05 7.62
N VAL A 27 -12.95 18.05 7.65
CA VAL A 27 -12.05 18.33 6.52
C VAL A 27 -11.13 17.15 6.25
N LYS A 28 -10.54 16.56 7.30
CA LYS A 28 -9.73 15.36 7.17
C LYS A 28 -10.50 14.21 6.53
N PHE A 29 -11.74 13.97 6.96
CA PHE A 29 -12.58 12.92 6.40
C PHE A 29 -12.89 13.16 4.91
N THR A 30 -13.21 14.40 4.54
CA THR A 30 -13.41 14.77 3.13
C THR A 30 -12.15 14.55 2.30
N LEU A 31 -10.98 14.95 2.83
CA LEU A 31 -9.70 14.73 2.18
C LEU A 31 -9.40 13.25 1.97
N ASP A 32 -9.62 12.41 3.00
CA ASP A 32 -9.43 10.96 2.92
C ASP A 32 -10.29 10.37 1.79
N ILE A 33 -11.58 10.74 1.70
CA ILE A 33 -12.48 10.26 0.64
C ILE A 33 -11.98 10.68 -0.75
N VAL A 34 -11.70 11.96 -0.95
CA VAL A 34 -11.24 12.49 -2.25
C VAL A 34 -9.94 11.81 -2.65
N PHE A 35 -9.02 11.61 -1.71
CA PHE A 35 -7.77 10.91 -1.95
C PHE A 35 -8.01 9.46 -2.40
N TYR A 36 -8.81 8.67 -1.68
CA TYR A 36 -9.01 7.26 -2.07
C TYR A 36 -9.78 7.10 -3.37
N ILE A 37 -10.77 7.96 -3.65
CA ILE A 37 -11.49 7.96 -4.93
C ILE A 37 -10.52 8.30 -6.08
N SER A 38 -9.76 9.39 -5.94
CA SER A 38 -8.81 9.79 -6.98
C SER A 38 -7.71 8.74 -7.18
N LEU A 39 -7.17 8.16 -6.10
CA LEU A 39 -6.18 7.08 -6.18
C LEU A 39 -6.73 5.88 -6.95
N PHE A 40 -7.95 5.44 -6.65
CA PHE A 40 -8.59 4.34 -7.35
C PHE A 40 -8.78 4.65 -8.84
N LEU A 41 -9.32 5.83 -9.17
CA LEU A 41 -9.55 6.25 -10.55
C LEU A 41 -8.25 6.38 -11.35
N VAL A 42 -7.21 6.97 -10.76
CA VAL A 42 -5.90 7.13 -11.41
C VAL A 42 -5.27 5.78 -11.70
N ILE A 43 -5.33 4.83 -10.76
CA ILE A 43 -4.79 3.48 -10.96
C ILE A 43 -5.55 2.75 -12.06
N GLU A 44 -6.89 2.74 -12.01
CA GLU A 44 -7.72 2.09 -13.03
C GLU A 44 -7.47 2.70 -14.41
N PHE A 45 -7.52 4.03 -14.52
CA PHE A 45 -7.29 4.73 -15.78
C PHE A 45 -5.89 4.47 -16.34
N THR A 46 -4.86 4.59 -15.50
CA THR A 46 -3.46 4.39 -15.93
C THR A 46 -3.24 2.96 -16.37
N THR A 47 -3.68 1.96 -15.59
CA THR A 47 -3.44 0.55 -15.94
C THR A 47 -4.26 0.09 -17.15
N SER A 48 -5.47 0.61 -17.35
CA SER A 48 -6.30 0.26 -18.50
C SER A 48 -5.92 0.98 -19.80
N GLN A 49 -5.39 2.21 -19.75
CA GLN A 49 -5.10 3.02 -20.95
C GLN A 49 -3.61 3.08 -21.29
N ASN A 50 -2.72 2.56 -20.45
CA ASN A 50 -1.28 2.61 -20.69
C ASN A 50 -0.85 1.69 -21.84
N LYS A 51 -0.33 2.29 -22.91
CA LYS A 51 0.17 1.59 -24.10
C LYS A 51 1.42 0.76 -23.83
N SER A 52 2.19 1.09 -22.78
CA SER A 52 3.37 0.30 -22.37
C SER A 52 2.99 -1.07 -21.82
N ILE A 53 1.74 -1.25 -21.37
CA ILE A 53 1.19 -2.57 -21.02
C ILE A 53 0.56 -3.14 -22.29
N PRO A 54 1.02 -4.29 -22.81
CA PRO A 54 0.44 -4.88 -24.01
C PRO A 54 -1.05 -5.15 -23.80
N ALA A 55 -1.84 -5.04 -24.88
CA ALA A 55 -3.30 -5.12 -24.82
C ALA A 55 -3.79 -6.41 -24.16
N ASP A 56 -3.10 -7.51 -24.43
CA ASP A 56 -3.43 -8.85 -23.92
C ASP A 56 -3.25 -8.97 -22.40
N PHE A 57 -2.53 -8.04 -21.76
CA PHE A 57 -2.39 -8.00 -20.30
C PHE A 57 -3.36 -7.03 -19.62
N ARG A 58 -4.12 -6.22 -20.36
CA ARG A 58 -5.00 -5.18 -19.79
C ARG A 58 -6.35 -5.70 -19.29
N TYR A 59 -6.49 -7.02 -19.13
CA TYR A 59 -7.64 -7.62 -18.46
C TYR A 59 -7.57 -7.40 -16.95
N ARG A 60 -8.73 -7.11 -16.34
CA ARG A 60 -8.86 -6.82 -14.89
C ARG A 60 -8.21 -7.88 -14.01
N GLU A 61 -8.33 -9.14 -14.38
CA GLU A 61 -7.86 -10.28 -13.59
C GLU A 61 -6.33 -10.42 -13.60
N LEU A 62 -5.71 -10.08 -14.74
CA LEU A 62 -4.25 -10.05 -14.88
C LEU A 62 -3.67 -8.84 -14.14
N LEU A 63 -4.32 -7.67 -14.27
CA LEU A 63 -3.89 -6.42 -13.64
C LEU A 63 -4.19 -6.35 -12.14
N PHE A 64 -5.09 -7.18 -11.62
CA PHE A 64 -5.53 -7.13 -10.23
C PHE A 64 -4.39 -7.05 -9.21
N PRO A 65 -3.37 -7.93 -9.21
CA PRO A 65 -2.24 -7.82 -8.28
C PRO A 65 -1.46 -6.51 -8.46
N LEU A 66 -1.29 -6.02 -9.68
CA LEU A 66 -0.59 -4.75 -9.93
C LEU A 66 -1.39 -3.57 -9.36
N GLN A 67 -2.68 -3.48 -9.71
CA GLN A 67 -3.58 -2.41 -9.25
C GLN A 67 -3.71 -2.40 -7.72
N LEU A 68 -3.87 -3.59 -7.12
CA LEU A 68 -3.93 -3.77 -5.67
C LEU A 68 -2.65 -3.25 -5.00
N ASN A 69 -1.49 -3.63 -5.51
CA ASN A 69 -0.21 -3.20 -4.94
C ASN A 69 0.04 -1.69 -5.08
N LEU A 70 -0.36 -1.09 -6.21
CA LEU A 70 -0.32 0.36 -6.38
C LEU A 70 -1.27 1.07 -5.39
N PHE A 71 -2.44 0.49 -5.12
CA PHE A 71 -3.39 1.04 -4.15
C PHE A 71 -2.83 0.98 -2.73
N ILE A 72 -2.24 -0.15 -2.34
CA ILE A 72 -1.56 -0.30 -1.04
C ILE A 72 -0.44 0.74 -0.94
N LEU A 73 0.37 0.89 -1.98
CA LEU A 73 1.48 1.85 -2.02
C LEU A 73 1.01 3.29 -1.85
N GLY A 74 -0.01 3.71 -2.61
CA GLY A 74 -0.63 5.03 -2.48
C GLY A 74 -1.17 5.28 -1.07
N ASN A 75 -1.89 4.31 -0.51
CA ASN A 75 -2.37 4.36 0.87
C ASN A 75 -1.22 4.51 1.87
N ARG A 76 -0.09 3.80 1.69
CA ARG A 76 1.05 3.93 2.58
C ARG A 76 1.74 5.27 2.48
N PHE A 77 1.94 5.80 1.27
CA PHE A 77 2.47 7.15 1.11
C PHE A 77 1.56 8.20 1.75
N TYR A 78 0.26 8.11 1.51
CA TYR A 78 -0.72 8.99 2.15
C TYR A 78 -0.64 8.92 3.67
N ALA A 79 -0.56 7.72 4.22
CA ALA A 79 -0.40 7.51 5.65
C ALA A 79 0.93 8.03 6.20
N LEU A 80 2.03 7.98 5.43
CA LEU A 80 3.30 8.55 5.85
C LEU A 80 3.28 10.08 5.86
N PHE A 81 2.67 10.70 4.85
CA PHE A 81 2.71 12.16 4.68
C PHE A 81 1.63 12.91 5.45
N LEU A 82 0.42 12.37 5.56
CA LEU A 82 -0.74 13.10 6.07
C LEU A 82 -1.43 12.41 7.24
N SER A 83 -1.24 11.10 7.44
CA SER A 83 -1.73 10.47 8.67
C SER A 83 -0.83 10.86 9.84
N VAL A 84 -1.46 11.22 10.95
CA VAL A 84 -0.76 11.58 12.19
C VAL A 84 -0.37 10.30 12.91
N LYS A 85 0.54 9.57 12.28
CA LYS A 85 1.16 8.38 12.84
C LYS A 85 2.28 8.79 13.77
N THR A 86 2.42 8.08 14.88
CA THR A 86 3.56 8.29 15.78
C THR A 86 4.86 7.85 15.09
N GLU A 87 6.01 8.38 15.50
CA GLU A 87 7.33 7.99 14.93
C GLU A 87 7.55 6.47 14.96
N LYS A 88 6.98 5.77 15.95
CA LYS A 88 7.01 4.29 16.04
C LYS A 88 6.24 3.59 14.91
N GLU A 89 5.22 4.23 14.35
CA GLU A 89 4.38 3.71 13.26
C GLU A 89 4.94 4.01 11.86
N ARG A 90 5.99 4.84 11.76
CA ARG A 90 6.69 5.19 10.51
C ARG A 90 7.86 4.27 10.17
N THR A 91 7.99 3.17 10.90
CA THR A 91 9.05 2.20 10.64
C THR A 91 8.82 1.47 9.31
N LEU A 92 9.93 1.16 8.63
CA LEU A 92 9.92 0.41 7.37
C LEU A 92 9.22 -0.95 7.53
N LYS A 93 9.39 -1.59 8.70
CA LYS A 93 8.65 -2.79 9.12
C LYS A 93 7.14 -2.57 8.99
N ARG A 94 6.60 -1.54 9.66
CA ARG A 94 5.17 -1.23 9.63
C ARG A 94 4.75 -0.90 8.21
N PHE A 95 5.53 -0.11 7.45
CA PHE A 95 5.22 0.19 6.06
C PHE A 95 4.93 -1.07 5.21
N CYS A 96 5.77 -2.10 5.34
CA CYS A 96 5.68 -3.35 4.58
C CYS A 96 4.56 -4.31 5.01
N GLU A 97 4.10 -4.26 6.26
CA GLU A 97 3.12 -5.24 6.79
C GLU A 97 1.86 -5.45 5.91
N PRO A 98 1.14 -4.40 5.44
CA PRO A 98 -0.04 -4.61 4.62
C PRO A 98 0.27 -5.16 3.24
N PHE A 99 1.45 -4.90 2.68
CA PHE A 99 1.81 -5.57 1.43
C PHE A 99 1.84 -7.08 1.66
N ILE A 100 2.49 -7.55 2.72
CA ILE A 100 2.55 -8.99 3.02
C ILE A 100 1.16 -9.57 3.24
N TYR A 101 0.39 -9.01 4.18
CA TYR A 101 -0.92 -9.57 4.54
C TYR A 101 -1.94 -9.50 3.39
N ILE A 102 -2.02 -8.36 2.71
CA ILE A 102 -3.01 -8.18 1.65
C ILE A 102 -2.62 -9.01 0.41
N ASN A 103 -1.33 -9.09 0.04
CA ASN A 103 -0.93 -9.93 -1.09
C ASN A 103 -1.20 -11.42 -0.83
N ILE A 104 -0.88 -11.94 0.35
CA ILE A 104 -1.18 -13.35 0.68
C ILE A 104 -2.68 -13.61 0.59
N LEU A 105 -3.48 -12.74 1.20
CA LEU A 105 -4.94 -12.91 1.23
C LEU A 105 -5.56 -12.78 -0.16
N SER A 106 -5.16 -11.77 -0.93
CA SER A 106 -5.63 -11.53 -2.29
C SER A 106 -5.19 -12.63 -3.26
N PHE A 107 -3.98 -13.18 -3.08
CA PHE A 107 -3.52 -14.33 -3.84
C PHE A 107 -4.41 -15.55 -3.59
N ILE A 108 -4.76 -15.84 -2.33
CA ILE A 108 -5.69 -16.93 -1.99
C ILE A 108 -7.06 -16.69 -2.63
N PHE A 109 -7.62 -15.48 -2.53
CA PHE A 109 -8.89 -15.14 -3.15
C PHE A 109 -8.87 -15.28 -4.67
N GLN A 110 -7.75 -14.91 -5.31
CA GLN A 110 -7.61 -15.06 -6.75
C GLN A 110 -7.40 -16.52 -7.17
N LEU A 111 -6.72 -17.34 -6.36
CA LEU A 111 -6.57 -18.77 -6.62
C LEU A 111 -7.94 -19.47 -6.69
N ILE A 112 -8.82 -19.21 -5.73
CA ILE A 112 -10.16 -19.83 -5.68
C ILE A 112 -11.19 -19.12 -6.57
N GLY A 113 -10.90 -17.87 -6.95
CA GLY A 113 -11.84 -16.98 -7.61
C GLY A 113 -12.91 -16.41 -6.67
N VAL A 114 -13.42 -15.23 -7.01
CA VAL A 114 -14.46 -14.56 -6.23
C VAL A 114 -15.72 -14.42 -7.08
N ARG A 115 -16.84 -14.97 -6.57
CA ARG A 115 -18.15 -14.91 -7.22
C ARG A 115 -19.16 -14.20 -6.33
N LYS A 116 -19.94 -13.28 -6.88
CA LYS A 116 -21.00 -12.54 -6.17
C LYS A 116 -22.33 -12.74 -6.88
N ARG A 117 -23.30 -13.35 -6.19
CA ARG A 117 -24.65 -13.66 -6.73
C ARG A 117 -24.59 -14.34 -8.11
N GLY A 118 -23.75 -15.36 -8.25
CA GLY A 118 -23.57 -16.10 -9.50
C GLY A 118 -22.76 -15.38 -10.59
N ARG A 119 -22.37 -14.10 -10.41
CA ARG A 119 -21.47 -13.39 -11.33
C ARG A 119 -20.02 -13.48 -10.88
N VAL A 120 -19.12 -13.82 -11.80
CA VAL A 120 -17.68 -13.84 -11.53
C VAL A 120 -17.21 -12.39 -11.37
N VAL A 121 -16.61 -12.08 -10.22
CA VAL A 121 -16.05 -10.75 -9.90
C VAL A 121 -14.55 -10.75 -10.17
N LEU A 122 -13.89 -11.86 -9.84
CA LEU A 122 -12.49 -12.12 -10.12
C LEU A 122 -12.40 -13.60 -10.49
N SER A 123 -12.01 -13.94 -11.71
CA SER A 123 -11.91 -15.35 -12.07
C SER A 123 -10.78 -16.04 -11.30
N PRO A 124 -10.93 -17.35 -11.04
CA PRO A 124 -9.86 -18.17 -10.51
C PRO A 124 -8.60 -18.07 -11.37
N LEU A 125 -7.42 -18.11 -10.73
CA LEU A 125 -6.15 -18.03 -11.42
C LEU A 125 -6.00 -19.13 -12.47
N PHE A 126 -6.48 -20.34 -12.17
CA PHE A 126 -6.42 -21.50 -13.07
C PHE A 126 -7.42 -21.46 -14.24
N SER A 127 -8.38 -20.52 -14.25
CA SER A 127 -9.25 -20.33 -15.40
C SER A 127 -8.74 -19.29 -16.39
N LEU A 128 -7.63 -18.60 -16.05
CA LEU A 128 -6.96 -17.71 -16.98
C LEU A 128 -6.29 -18.51 -18.10
N GLU A 129 -6.12 -17.88 -19.26
CA GLU A 129 -5.34 -18.45 -20.34
C GLU A 129 -3.91 -18.79 -19.88
N SER A 130 -3.46 -20.00 -20.20
CA SER A 130 -2.15 -20.52 -19.79
C SER A 130 -1.00 -19.61 -20.21
N SER A 131 -1.13 -18.92 -21.35
CA SER A 131 -0.13 -17.97 -21.86
C SER A 131 0.08 -16.74 -20.95
N TYR A 132 -0.89 -16.40 -20.12
CA TYR A 132 -0.90 -15.17 -19.32
C TYR A 132 -0.97 -15.40 -17.81
N ILE A 133 -1.25 -16.62 -17.35
CA ILE A 133 -1.37 -16.94 -15.91
C ILE A 133 -0.10 -16.58 -15.11
N TRP A 134 1.07 -16.65 -15.74
CA TRP A 134 2.35 -16.34 -15.08
C TRP A 134 2.45 -14.87 -14.64
N PHE A 135 1.77 -13.94 -15.33
CA PHE A 135 1.88 -12.51 -15.05
C PHE A 135 1.41 -12.14 -13.63
N PRO A 136 0.16 -12.43 -13.23
CA PRO A 136 -0.29 -12.13 -11.87
C PRO A 136 0.54 -12.86 -10.80
N ILE A 137 0.98 -14.10 -11.07
CA ILE A 137 1.86 -14.87 -10.16
C ILE A 137 3.18 -14.12 -9.92
N VAL A 138 3.84 -13.68 -10.99
CA VAL A 138 5.11 -12.96 -10.89
C VAL A 138 4.94 -11.66 -10.10
N ILE A 139 3.86 -10.91 -10.30
CA ILE A 139 3.62 -9.67 -9.54
C ILE A 139 3.43 -9.96 -8.03
N TYR A 140 2.62 -10.94 -7.66
CA TYR A 140 2.46 -11.32 -6.26
C TYR A 140 3.79 -11.73 -5.63
N LEU A 141 4.54 -12.61 -6.30
CA LEU A 141 5.81 -13.10 -5.80
C LEU A 141 6.84 -11.98 -5.67
N LEU A 142 6.96 -11.11 -6.68
CA LEU A 142 7.91 -10.00 -6.67
C LEU A 142 7.64 -9.07 -5.48
N VAL A 143 6.38 -8.65 -5.29
CA VAL A 143 6.05 -7.73 -4.20
C VAL A 143 6.18 -8.41 -2.84
N LEU A 144 5.75 -9.67 -2.70
CA LEU A 144 5.93 -10.44 -1.47
C LEU A 144 7.41 -10.58 -1.12
N MET A 145 8.26 -11.02 -2.05
CA MET A 145 9.69 -11.18 -1.82
C MET A 145 10.35 -9.86 -1.44
N LEU A 146 10.07 -8.79 -2.18
CA LEU A 146 10.63 -7.47 -1.89
C LEU A 146 10.23 -6.97 -0.50
N THR A 147 8.94 -7.01 -0.18
CA THR A 147 8.41 -6.49 1.09
C THR A 147 8.82 -7.33 2.28
N LEU A 148 8.94 -8.65 2.10
CA LEU A 148 9.42 -9.58 3.11
C LEU A 148 10.92 -9.39 3.37
N ALA A 149 11.74 -9.22 2.32
CA ALA A 149 13.15 -8.90 2.46
C ALA A 149 13.36 -7.61 3.24
N ILE A 150 12.65 -6.53 2.87
CA ILE A 150 12.69 -5.26 3.60
C ILE A 150 12.25 -5.44 5.07
N PHE A 151 11.18 -6.19 5.31
CA PHE A 151 10.67 -6.46 6.65
C PHE A 151 11.73 -7.19 7.51
N PHE A 152 12.39 -8.21 6.98
CA PHE A 152 13.45 -8.94 7.69
C PHE A 152 14.70 -8.10 7.93
N LEU A 153 15.16 -7.32 6.94
CA LEU A 153 16.29 -6.41 7.09
C LEU A 153 16.01 -5.36 8.18
N SER A 154 14.79 -4.83 8.23
CA SER A 154 14.36 -3.89 9.27
C SER A 154 14.30 -4.51 10.68
N LYS A 155 14.19 -5.85 10.77
CA LYS A 155 14.22 -6.60 12.03
C LYS A 155 15.65 -6.88 12.47
N GLY A 156 16.54 -7.25 11.54
CA GLY A 156 17.96 -7.53 11.80
C GLY A 156 18.74 -6.31 12.28
N SER A 157 18.44 -5.13 11.73
CA SER A 157 19.10 -3.87 12.14
C SER A 157 18.90 -3.49 13.62
N LYS A 158 17.87 -4.02 14.30
CA LYS A 158 17.69 -3.79 15.74
C LYS A 158 18.53 -4.70 16.60
N LYS A 159 18.91 -5.88 16.08
CA LYS A 159 19.60 -6.91 16.85
C LYS A 159 21.12 -6.63 16.95
N GLY A 160 21.70 -5.98 15.93
CA GLY A 160 23.11 -5.60 15.93
C GLY A 160 23.44 -4.28 16.62
N VAL A 161 22.47 -3.56 17.18
CA VAL A 161 22.75 -2.36 18.00
C VAL A 161 22.93 -2.77 19.46
N ASP A 162 22.10 -3.70 19.95
CA ASP A 162 22.20 -4.21 21.32
C ASP A 162 23.50 -5.01 21.56
N GLU A 163 24.06 -5.69 20.54
CA GLU A 163 25.34 -6.43 20.65
C GLU A 163 26.60 -5.53 20.66
N ASN A 164 26.48 -4.23 20.34
CA ASN A 164 27.62 -3.29 20.30
C ASN A 164 27.63 -2.30 21.49
N GLU A 165 26.64 -2.35 22.39
CA GLU A 165 26.63 -1.56 23.63
C GLU A 165 27.15 -2.35 24.85
N ASP A 166 27.44 -3.65 24.67
CA ASP A 166 27.92 -4.58 25.70
C ASP A 166 29.42 -4.93 25.60
N GLU A 167 30.19 -4.27 24.71
CA GLU A 167 31.68 -4.30 24.65
C GLU A 167 32.29 -2.99 25.15
#